data_AF-A0A8X7TMA6-F1
#
_entry.id   AF-A0A8X7TMA6-F1
#
_cell.length_a   1.000
_cell.length_b   1.000
_cell.length_c   1.000
_cell.angle_alpha   90.00
_cell.angle_beta   90.00
_cell.angle_gamma   90.00
#
_symmetry.space_group_name_H-M   'P 1'
#
loop_
_entity.id
_entity.type
_entity.pdbx_description
1 polymer ?
#
loop_
_entity_poly.entity_id
_entity_poly.type
_entity_poly.pdbx_seq_one_letter_code
_entity_poly.pdbx_strand_id
1 'polypeptide(L)'
;MATNACKFLCLILLFAFVSQGFGCSRSFEDIYLKQSKTGKMIKNTTEWEVKLTNPCSCTGTDIVLSCVGFKSLTPIDRSQISISGNECSLINNLYGETDFVFKYVWAKEFDIKIKSGDIACS
;
A
#
# COMPACT_ATOMS: atom_id res chain seq x y z
N MET A 1 27.50 39.18 22.88
CA MET A 1 26.07 38.87 22.62
C MET A 1 25.84 38.21 21.24
N ALA A 2 26.84 37.56 20.64
CA ALA A 2 26.75 36.99 19.27
C ALA A 2 26.67 35.45 19.23
N THR A 3 26.99 34.76 20.33
CA THR A 3 27.07 33.29 20.39
C THR A 3 25.71 32.59 20.50
N ASN A 4 24.74 33.21 21.20
CA ASN A 4 23.40 32.64 21.35
C ASN A 4 22.56 32.82 20.08
N ALA A 5 22.71 33.95 19.37
CA ALA A 5 22.01 34.20 18.12
C ALA A 5 22.37 33.18 17.02
N CYS A 6 23.66 32.82 16.92
CA CYS A 6 24.12 31.80 15.97
C CYS A 6 23.56 30.40 16.30
N LYS A 7 23.47 30.05 17.59
CA LYS A 7 22.84 28.80 18.05
C LYS A 7 21.34 28.74 17.74
N PHE A 8 20.62 29.84 17.94
CA PHE A 8 19.20 29.93 17.60
C PHE A 8 18.96 29.83 16.09
N LEU A 9 19.81 30.46 15.28
CA LEU A 9 19.74 30.35 13.82
C LEU A 9 19.96 28.90 13.34
N CYS A 10 20.97 28.21 13.90
CA CYS A 10 21.21 26.80 13.60
C CYS A 10 20.03 25.91 14.01
N LEU A 11 19.39 26.19 15.16
CA LEU A 11 18.22 25.43 15.60
C LEU A 11 17.02 25.63 14.65
N ILE A 12 16.76 26.86 14.22
CA ILE A 12 15.67 27.20 13.27
C ILE A 12 15.91 26.53 11.92
N LEU A 13 17.16 26.52 11.42
CA LEU A 13 17.52 25.86 10.17
C LEU A 13 17.34 24.34 10.25
N LEU A 14 17.68 23.71 11.38
CA LEU A 14 17.42 22.28 11.59
C LEU A 14 15.91 21.96 11.56
N PHE A 15 15.07 22.78 12.22
CA PHE A 15 13.62 22.59 12.16
C PHE A 15 13.02 22.85 10.77
N ALA A 16 13.59 23.79 10.00
CA ALA A 16 13.16 24.06 8.62
C ALA A 16 13.53 22.93 7.63
N PHE A 17 14.58 22.15 7.91
CA PHE A 17 14.93 20.98 7.11
C PHE A 17 14.15 19.72 7.51
N VAL A 18 13.72 19.61 8.77
CA VAL A 18 12.90 18.49 9.26
C VAL A 18 11.44 18.57 8.75
N SER A 19 11.01 19.72 8.22
CA SER A 19 9.65 19.88 7.67
C SER A 19 9.47 19.31 6.26
N GLN A 20 10.51 18.75 5.62
CA GLN A 20 10.31 17.82 4.51
C GLN A 20 9.85 16.47 5.08
N GLY A 21 8.62 16.46 5.59
CA GLY A 21 7.93 15.23 5.93
C GLY A 21 7.89 14.34 4.69
N PHE A 22 7.99 13.03 4.89
CA PHE A 22 7.58 12.01 3.93
C PHE A 22 6.08 12.20 3.65
N GLY A 23 5.75 13.23 2.86
CA GLY A 23 4.40 13.67 2.59
C GLY A 23 3.87 12.93 1.37
N CYS A 24 2.69 12.35 1.51
CA CYS A 24 1.86 11.98 0.38
C CYS A 24 1.74 13.18 -0.60
N SER A 25 2.02 12.94 -1.88
CA SER A 25 1.88 13.91 -2.98
C SER A 25 0.42 14.10 -3.43
N ARG A 26 -0.52 13.38 -2.79
CA ARG A 26 -1.93 13.24 -3.18
C ARG A 26 -2.07 12.64 -4.56
N SER A 27 -1.13 11.77 -4.92
CA SER A 27 -1.14 11.02 -6.17
C SER A 27 -1.50 9.57 -5.90
N PHE A 28 -2.11 8.93 -6.88
CA PHE A 28 -2.29 7.48 -6.87
C PHE A 28 -0.94 6.74 -6.75
N GLU A 29 0.14 7.34 -7.25
CA GLU A 29 1.50 6.79 -7.20
C GLU A 29 2.04 6.66 -5.76
N ASP A 30 1.45 7.35 -4.78
CA ASP A 30 1.83 7.22 -3.38
C ASP A 30 1.32 5.91 -2.75
N ILE A 31 0.30 5.29 -3.35
CA ILE A 31 -0.23 4.00 -2.91
C ILE A 31 0.75 2.92 -3.31
N TYR A 32 1.15 2.09 -2.36
CA TYR A 32 2.12 1.03 -2.60
C TYR A 32 1.64 -0.33 -2.12
N LEU A 33 2.15 -1.38 -2.76
CA LEU A 33 1.84 -2.76 -2.47
C LEU A 33 3.08 -3.45 -1.90
N LYS A 34 2.90 -4.22 -0.84
CA LYS A 34 3.91 -5.11 -0.27
C LYS A 34 3.35 -6.51 -0.12
N GLN A 35 4.22 -7.49 -0.34
CA GLN A 35 3.92 -8.88 -0.05
C GLN A 35 4.90 -9.40 0.99
N SER A 36 4.38 -10.22 1.92
CA SER A 36 5.22 -10.83 2.94
C SER A 36 4.74 -12.23 3.28
N LYS A 37 5.65 -13.07 3.77
CA LYS A 37 5.30 -14.39 4.29
C LYS A 37 4.66 -14.21 5.65
N THR A 38 3.51 -14.85 5.86
CA THR A 38 2.83 -14.85 7.16
C THR A 38 3.49 -15.77 8.20
N GLY A 39 4.36 -16.69 7.74
CA GLY A 39 4.90 -17.79 8.54
C GLY A 39 3.99 -19.02 8.62
N LYS A 40 2.72 -18.90 8.19
CA LYS A 40 1.77 -20.01 8.14
C LYS A 40 1.96 -20.83 6.86
N MET A 41 1.75 -22.14 7.00
CA MET A 41 1.82 -23.10 5.90
C MET A 41 0.49 -23.86 5.82
N ILE A 42 -0.06 -24.02 4.62
CA ILE A 42 -1.28 -24.80 4.36
C ILE A 42 -0.93 -25.88 3.33
N LYS A 43 -1.12 -27.16 3.69
CA LYS A 43 -0.71 -28.31 2.86
C LYS A 43 0.74 -28.20 2.36
N ASN A 44 1.66 -27.84 3.27
CA ASN A 44 3.07 -27.63 2.98
C ASN A 44 3.37 -26.51 1.94
N THR A 45 2.42 -25.60 1.73
CA THR A 45 2.55 -24.43 0.85
C THR A 45 2.45 -23.15 1.66
N THR A 46 3.24 -22.14 1.31
CA THR A 46 3.33 -20.88 2.06
C THR A 46 2.08 -20.02 1.92
N GLU A 47 1.61 -19.45 3.04
CA GLU A 47 0.61 -18.39 3.06
C GLU A 47 1.31 -17.02 3.01
N TRP A 48 0.92 -16.23 2.03
CA TRP A 48 1.40 -14.88 1.76
C TRP A 48 0.33 -13.87 2.15
N GLU A 49 0.78 -12.72 2.66
CA GLU A 49 -0.06 -11.56 2.90
C GLU A 49 0.28 -10.48 1.88
N VAL A 50 -0.74 -9.99 1.19
CA VAL A 50 -0.68 -8.82 0.32
C VAL A 50 -1.25 -7.65 1.11
N LYS A 51 -0.46 -6.59 1.23
CA LYS A 51 -0.86 -5.34 1.86
C LYS A 51 -0.74 -4.21 0.85
N LEU A 52 -1.86 -3.56 0.60
CA LEU A 52 -1.95 -2.33 -0.16
C LEU A 52 -2.13 -1.18 0.83
N THR A 53 -1.19 -0.24 0.85
CA THR A 53 -1.16 0.86 1.82
C THR A 53 -1.40 2.18 1.11
N ASN A 54 -2.37 2.95 1.61
CA ASN A 54 -2.58 4.33 1.22
C ASN A 54 -2.06 5.26 2.31
N PRO A 55 -0.87 5.87 2.14
CA PRO A 55 -0.30 6.77 3.12
C PRO A 55 -0.94 8.18 3.09
N CYS A 56 -1.85 8.43 2.15
CA CYS A 56 -2.50 9.72 1.93
C CYS A 56 -3.78 9.84 2.72
N SER A 57 -4.21 11.06 3.06
CA SER A 57 -5.56 11.30 3.60
C SER A 57 -6.68 11.17 2.54
N CYS A 58 -6.33 11.24 1.25
CA CYS A 58 -7.28 11.06 0.15
C CYS A 58 -7.66 9.58 -0.02
N THR A 59 -8.83 9.34 -0.60
CA THR A 59 -9.33 7.98 -0.83
C THR A 59 -8.90 7.48 -2.20
N GLY A 60 -8.29 6.30 -2.26
CA GLY A 60 -8.00 5.60 -3.52
C GLY A 60 -9.27 4.90 -4.03
N THR A 61 -9.65 5.16 -5.27
CA THR A 61 -10.84 4.60 -5.91
C THR A 61 -10.46 3.75 -7.12
N ASP A 62 -11.36 2.83 -7.50
CA ASP A 62 -11.23 2.03 -8.73
C ASP A 62 -9.89 1.29 -8.86
N ILE A 63 -9.34 0.83 -7.72
CA ILE A 63 -8.02 0.21 -7.69
C ILE A 63 -8.07 -1.16 -8.36
N VAL A 64 -7.23 -1.34 -9.38
CA VAL A 64 -7.05 -2.58 -10.13
C VAL A 64 -5.64 -3.11 -9.95
N LEU A 65 -5.54 -4.39 -9.59
CA LEU A 65 -4.30 -5.14 -9.46
C LEU A 65 -4.13 -6.11 -10.63
N SER A 66 -2.88 -6.38 -11.02
CA SER A 66 -2.55 -7.46 -11.95
C SER A 66 -2.61 -8.81 -11.23
N CYS A 67 -3.42 -9.75 -11.74
CA CYS A 67 -3.52 -11.09 -11.19
C CYS A 67 -3.59 -12.18 -12.28
N VAL A 68 -2.83 -11.99 -13.37
CA VAL A 68 -2.75 -12.90 -14.53
C VAL A 68 -2.38 -14.31 -14.09
N GLY A 69 -3.31 -15.27 -14.20
CA GLY A 69 -3.05 -16.67 -13.81
C GLY A 69 -2.97 -16.90 -12.30
N PHE A 70 -3.40 -15.91 -11.50
CA PHE A 70 -3.44 -16.00 -10.06
C PHE A 70 -4.42 -17.09 -9.61
N LYS A 71 -3.92 -17.99 -8.79
CA LYS A 71 -4.71 -19.03 -8.12
C LYS A 71 -4.19 -19.11 -6.69
N SER A 72 -5.05 -19.51 -5.77
CA SER A 72 -4.69 -19.72 -4.37
C SER A 72 -5.22 -21.08 -3.95
N LEU A 73 -4.45 -21.82 -3.13
CA LEU A 73 -4.92 -23.09 -2.57
C LEU A 73 -6.10 -22.89 -1.61
N THR A 74 -6.22 -21.70 -1.02
CA THR A 74 -7.37 -21.31 -0.21
C THR A 74 -8.25 -20.31 -0.95
N PRO A 75 -9.57 -20.35 -0.75
CA PRO A 75 -10.48 -19.32 -1.26
C PRO A 75 -10.04 -17.94 -0.77
N ILE A 76 -10.11 -16.97 -1.67
CA ILE A 76 -9.93 -15.55 -1.34
C ILE A 76 -11.31 -14.95 -1.16
N ASP A 77 -11.43 -14.04 -0.20
CA ASP A 77 -12.68 -13.36 0.09
C ASP A 77 -13.12 -12.48 -1.09
N ARG A 78 -14.18 -12.93 -1.78
CA ARG A 78 -14.76 -12.24 -2.93
C ARG A 78 -15.65 -11.05 -2.53
N SER A 79 -15.85 -10.79 -1.24
CA SER A 79 -16.46 -9.53 -0.78
C SER A 79 -15.47 -8.35 -0.82
N GLN A 80 -14.17 -8.66 -0.94
CA GLN A 80 -13.10 -7.67 -0.94
C GLN A 80 -12.49 -7.44 -2.32
N ILE A 81 -12.40 -8.49 -3.15
CA ILE A 81 -11.78 -8.44 -4.47
C ILE A 81 -12.67 -9.13 -5.51
N SER A 82 -12.90 -8.42 -6.62
CA SER A 82 -13.51 -8.97 -7.82
C SER A 82 -12.43 -9.41 -8.81
N ILE A 83 -12.50 -10.65 -9.27
CA ILE A 83 -11.53 -11.23 -10.22
C ILE A 83 -12.18 -11.34 -11.59
N SER A 84 -11.63 -10.64 -12.58
CA SER A 84 -12.10 -10.66 -13.97
C SER A 84 -10.93 -10.94 -14.92
N GLY A 85 -10.85 -12.19 -15.39
CA GLY A 85 -9.76 -12.64 -16.26
C GLY A 85 -8.39 -12.51 -15.60
N ASN A 86 -7.65 -11.48 -16.01
CA ASN A 86 -6.27 -11.20 -15.58
C ASN A 86 -6.17 -10.03 -14.58
N GLU A 87 -7.29 -9.44 -14.21
CA GLU A 87 -7.40 -8.26 -13.37
C GLU A 87 -8.16 -8.57 -12.08
N CYS A 88 -7.71 -7.95 -11.00
CA CYS A 88 -8.30 -8.08 -9.68
C CYS A 88 -8.61 -6.68 -9.16
N SER A 89 -9.88 -6.31 -9.16
CA SER A 89 -10.34 -5.01 -8.70
C SER A 89 -10.75 -5.08 -7.24
N LEU A 90 -10.34 -4.08 -6.45
CA LEU A 90 -10.89 -3.91 -5.11
C LEU A 90 -12.36 -3.54 -5.22
N ILE A 91 -13.21 -4.16 -4.41
CA ILE A 91 -14.66 -3.87 -4.39
C ILE A 91 -14.94 -2.58 -3.63
N ASN A 92 -14.16 -2.32 -2.58
CA ASN A 92 -14.29 -1.13 -1.76
C ASN A 92 -13.14 -0.16 -2.05
N ASN A 93 -13.38 1.12 -1.82
CA ASN A 93 -12.35 2.14 -1.88
C ASN A 93 -11.27 1.91 -0.81
N LEU A 94 -10.05 2.33 -1.11
CA LEU A 94 -8.95 2.34 -0.16
C LEU A 94 -8.91 3.70 0.53
N TYR A 95 -9.52 3.77 1.71
CA TYR A 95 -9.58 5.00 2.49
C TYR A 95 -8.20 5.54 2.85
N GLY A 96 -8.14 6.85 3.07
CA GLY A 96 -6.89 7.50 3.43
C GLY A 96 -6.32 6.99 4.75
N GLU A 97 -4.99 6.88 4.81
CA GLU A 97 -4.23 6.40 5.98
C GLU A 97 -4.64 4.99 6.45
N THR A 98 -5.11 4.16 5.51
CA THR A 98 -5.52 2.78 5.79
C THR A 98 -4.74 1.75 4.96
N ASP A 99 -4.79 0.52 5.45
CA ASP A 99 -4.29 -0.66 4.76
C ASP A 99 -5.45 -1.54 4.30
N PHE A 100 -5.38 -2.01 3.06
CA PHE A 100 -6.15 -3.15 2.59
C PHE A 100 -5.27 -4.40 2.60
N VAL A 101 -5.77 -5.48 3.19
CA VAL A 101 -4.99 -6.71 3.40
C VAL A 101 -5.80 -7.92 2.97
N PHE A 102 -5.19 -8.79 2.16
CA PHE A 102 -5.72 -10.11 1.88
C PHE A 102 -4.60 -11.14 1.84
N LYS A 103 -4.97 -12.42 1.97
CA LYS A 103 -4.02 -13.53 2.04
C LYS A 103 -4.27 -14.52 0.92
N TYR A 104 -3.19 -15.14 0.44
CA TYR A 104 -3.25 -16.22 -0.53
C TYR A 104 -2.25 -17.30 -0.20
N VAL A 105 -2.47 -18.50 -0.72
CA VAL A 105 -1.57 -19.64 -0.51
C VAL A 105 -1.00 -20.09 -1.84
N TRP A 106 0.32 -19.96 -1.99
CA TRP A 106 1.04 -20.32 -3.20
C TRP A 106 2.49 -20.73 -2.91
N ALA A 107 3.09 -21.50 -3.81
CA ALA A 107 4.44 -22.04 -3.63
C ALA A 107 5.53 -20.96 -3.60
N LYS A 108 5.29 -19.83 -4.29
CA LYS A 108 6.21 -18.68 -4.39
C LYS A 108 5.41 -17.39 -4.29
N GLU A 109 6.11 -16.29 -4.06
CA GLU A 109 5.54 -14.96 -4.17
C GLU A 109 4.99 -14.77 -5.59
N PHE A 110 3.76 -14.28 -5.69
CA PHE A 110 3.10 -14.03 -6.96
C PHE A 110 3.39 -12.60 -7.43
N ASP A 111 3.48 -12.37 -8.75
CA ASP A 111 3.77 -11.04 -9.32
C ASP A 111 2.50 -10.16 -9.35
N ILE A 112 2.01 -9.79 -8.17
CA ILE A 112 0.87 -8.86 -8.01
C ILE A 112 1.42 -7.43 -8.07
N LYS A 113 0.90 -6.64 -9.00
CA LYS A 113 1.24 -5.23 -9.16
C LYS A 113 -0.01 -4.38 -9.16
N ILE A 114 0.13 -3.12 -8.74
CA ILE A 114 -0.90 -2.11 -8.94
C ILE A 114 -0.91 -1.77 -10.43
N LYS A 115 -2.06 -1.91 -11.10
CA LYS A 115 -2.21 -1.64 -12.53
C LYS A 115 -2.74 -0.23 -12.78
N SER A 116 -3.79 0.14 -12.07
CA SER A 116 -4.45 1.45 -12.21
C SER A 116 -5.31 1.74 -10.98
N GLY A 117 -5.74 2.98 -10.88
CA GLY A 117 -6.68 3.48 -9.90
C GLY A 117 -6.65 5.00 -9.90
N ASP A 118 -7.54 5.60 -9.14
CA ASP A 118 -7.72 7.03 -9.04
C ASP A 118 -7.62 7.50 -7.59
N ILE A 119 -7.50 8.81 -7.40
CA ILE A 119 -7.45 9.43 -6.07
C ILE A 119 -8.55 10.49 -5.96
N ALA A 120 -9.35 10.40 -4.89
CA ALA A 120 -10.40 11.36 -4.56
C ALA A 120 -10.04 12.10 -3.28
N CYS A 121 -9.84 13.41 -3.39
CA CYS A 121 -9.55 14.32 -2.28
C CYS A 121 -10.71 15.31 -2.12
N SER A 122 -11.14 15.55 -0.88
CA SER A 122 -12.17 16.56 -0.51
C SER A 122 -11.54 17.85 0.00
#